data_AF-A0A3D1SFQ1-F1
#
_entry.id   AF-A0A3D1SFQ1-F1
#
_cell.length_a   1.000
_cell.length_b   1.000
_cell.length_c   1.000
_cell.angle_alpha   90.00
_cell.angle_beta   90.00
_cell.angle_gamma   90.00
#
_symmetry.space_group_name_H-M   'P 1'
#
loop_
_entity.id
_entity.type
_entity.pdbx_description
1 polymer ?
#
loop_
_entity_poly.entity_id
_entity_poly.type
_entity_poly.pdbx_seq_one_letter_code
_entity_poly.pdbx_strand_id
1 'polypeptide(L)'
;MEDTLKLVGRNSNEIFLLRYPSSLLDFCGFDLAYFAKMAIDACSEAQKTGKADPDVFAQLRRDIQSAHCYIAHNIRTTYEKVALDCWIDYLCRRDSIGEGTLWNRYISCRTPFEKLVFSRLCEFRYNRAINEWLNIVRVQDYAKSKIDFVFTKDVKNAREAASRRNYFDLMFSVTAQEMGCRVENLGEIKVFSVGRTPSSPFMFSTISKDIVRHVLADFDYSDDYSDVGDYSEISDQIAMDAFSKMKAGLPAELSSYNIVRGKMENYTDKIYMPCSLKAVVDLEIDAIIENGGILCACKRCGRLYLRNEEYNEDYCRTYLTNGKTCLELY
;
A
#
# COMPACT_ATOMS: atom_id res chain seq x y z
N MET A 1 -17.63 7.98 12.72
CA MET A 1 -17.51 6.54 12.42
C MET A 1 -16.07 6.26 12.01
N GLU A 2 -15.57 5.01 12.08
CA GLU A 2 -14.33 4.70 11.33
C GLU A 2 -14.74 4.43 9.89
N ASP A 3 -14.37 5.32 8.99
CA ASP A 3 -14.67 5.16 7.57
C ASP A 3 -13.62 4.27 6.91
N THR A 4 -14.07 3.41 5.99
CA THR A 4 -13.22 2.36 5.41
C THR A 4 -13.23 2.40 3.89
N LEU A 5 -12.07 2.19 3.29
CA LEU A 5 -11.92 1.95 1.85
C LEU A 5 -11.56 0.50 1.58
N LYS A 6 -12.03 -0.03 0.44
CA LYS A 6 -11.73 -1.40 -0.03
C LYS A 6 -10.54 -1.36 -0.98
N LEU A 7 -9.47 -2.07 -0.61
CA LEU A 7 -8.22 -2.11 -1.37
C LEU A 7 -7.96 -3.53 -1.90
N VAL A 8 -7.25 -3.61 -3.02
CA VAL A 8 -6.70 -4.87 -3.56
C VAL A 8 -5.23 -4.69 -3.93
N GLY A 9 -4.40 -5.69 -3.64
CA GLY A 9 -3.01 -5.71 -4.07
C GLY A 9 -2.88 -6.12 -5.54
N ARG A 10 -1.87 -5.60 -6.25
CA ARG A 10 -1.63 -5.92 -7.68
C ARG A 10 -1.59 -7.42 -7.97
N ASN A 11 -1.01 -8.19 -7.05
CA ASN A 11 -0.84 -9.64 -7.16
C ASN A 11 -1.68 -10.41 -6.13
N SER A 12 -2.78 -9.80 -5.68
CA SER A 12 -3.62 -10.35 -4.62
C SER A 12 -5.04 -10.60 -5.11
N ASN A 13 -5.63 -11.66 -4.56
CA ASN A 13 -7.02 -12.04 -4.77
C ASN A 13 -7.89 -11.68 -3.55
N GLU A 14 -7.35 -10.92 -2.60
CA GLU A 14 -8.02 -10.58 -1.35
C GLU A 14 -8.25 -9.08 -1.25
N ILE A 15 -9.48 -8.72 -0.86
CA ILE A 15 -9.81 -7.34 -0.49
C ILE A 15 -9.40 -7.14 0.96
N PHE A 16 -8.67 -6.06 1.22
CA PHE A 16 -8.36 -5.61 2.57
C PHE A 16 -8.89 -4.19 2.79
N LEU A 17 -9.03 -3.82 4.07
CA LEU A 17 -9.64 -2.55 4.45
C LEU A 17 -8.56 -1.55 4.88
N LEU A 18 -8.64 -0.35 4.33
CA LEU A 18 -7.95 0.84 4.84
C LEU A 18 -8.94 1.59 5.74
N ARG A 19 -8.56 1.84 6.99
CA ARG A 19 -9.37 2.63 7.92
C ARG A 19 -8.78 4.02 8.03
N TYR A 20 -9.57 5.06 7.79
CA TYR A 20 -9.07 6.43 7.82
C TYR A 20 -9.74 7.26 8.93
N PRO A 21 -8.98 8.17 9.58
CA PRO A 21 -7.56 8.47 9.37
C PRO A 21 -6.60 7.52 10.13
N SER A 22 -7.12 6.47 10.76
CA SER A 22 -6.36 5.65 11.71
C SER A 22 -5.11 5.03 11.09
N SER A 23 -5.19 4.51 9.86
CA SER A 23 -4.06 3.83 9.21
C SER A 23 -2.91 4.80 8.93
N LEU A 24 -3.21 6.02 8.49
CA LEU A 24 -2.25 7.09 8.27
C LEU A 24 -1.62 7.56 9.58
N LEU A 25 -2.44 7.79 10.61
CA LEU A 25 -1.95 8.27 11.91
C LEU A 25 -1.11 7.22 12.63
N ASP A 26 -1.50 5.95 12.57
CA ASP A 26 -0.72 4.83 13.10
C ASP A 26 0.61 4.71 12.37
N PHE A 27 0.60 4.85 11.03
CA PHE A 27 1.84 4.83 10.25
C PHE A 27 2.76 5.99 10.57
N CYS A 28 2.25 7.21 10.72
CA CYS A 28 3.04 8.36 11.16
C CYS A 28 3.58 8.17 12.59
N GLY A 29 2.79 7.55 13.47
CA GLY A 29 3.16 7.27 14.85
C GLY A 29 4.08 6.06 15.05
N PHE A 30 4.24 5.20 14.04
CA PHE A 30 4.99 3.97 14.17
C PHE A 30 6.49 4.22 14.44
N ASP A 31 7.02 3.56 15.46
CA ASP A 31 8.42 3.70 15.88
C ASP A 31 9.37 2.87 15.00
N LEU A 32 9.71 3.44 13.84
CA LEU A 32 10.71 2.88 12.94
C LEU A 32 12.11 2.81 13.60
N ALA A 33 12.43 3.69 14.56
CA ALA A 33 13.72 3.67 15.22
C ALA A 33 13.88 2.43 16.12
N TYR A 34 12.81 2.05 16.83
CA TYR A 34 12.76 0.80 17.59
C TYR A 34 12.92 -0.42 16.69
N PHE A 35 12.19 -0.48 15.57
CA PHE A 35 12.36 -1.56 14.59
C PHE A 35 13.80 -1.64 14.08
N ALA A 36 14.38 -0.49 13.67
CA ALA A 36 15.75 -0.42 13.17
C ALA A 36 16.75 -0.93 14.20
N LYS A 37 16.59 -0.55 15.47
CA LYS A 37 17.45 -1.02 16.57
C LYS A 37 17.41 -2.55 16.67
N MET A 38 16.22 -3.15 16.71
CA MET A 38 16.07 -4.61 16.79
C MET A 38 16.68 -5.32 15.57
N ALA A 39 16.47 -4.77 14.38
CA ALA A 39 17.08 -5.30 13.16
C ALA A 39 18.62 -5.18 13.18
N ILE A 40 19.18 -4.07 13.65
CA ILE A 40 20.63 -3.83 13.75
C ILE A 40 21.29 -4.75 14.77
N ASP A 41 20.65 -4.96 15.92
CA ASP A 41 21.13 -5.89 16.95
C ASP A 41 21.18 -7.31 16.37
N ALA A 42 20.15 -7.73 15.63
CA ALA A 42 20.12 -9.00 14.91
C ALA A 42 21.19 -9.11 13.83
N CYS A 43 21.45 -8.02 13.07
CA CYS A 43 22.51 -7.98 12.07
C CYS A 43 23.89 -8.19 12.71
N SER A 44 24.13 -7.50 13.84
CA SER A 44 25.41 -7.55 14.55
C SER A 44 25.67 -8.95 15.10
N GLU A 45 24.63 -9.64 15.59
CA GLU A 45 24.75 -11.03 16.04
C GLU A 45 24.95 -12.00 14.86
N ALA A 46 24.26 -11.79 13.75
CA ALA A 46 24.45 -12.59 12.54
C ALA A 46 25.86 -12.42 11.93
N GLN A 47 26.49 -11.23 12.07
CA GLN A 47 27.88 -11.01 11.69
C GLN A 47 28.87 -11.81 12.56
N LYS A 48 28.60 -11.96 13.86
CA LYS A 48 29.46 -12.75 14.77
C LYS A 48 29.33 -14.25 14.53
N THR A 49 28.10 -14.74 14.39
CA THR A 49 27.79 -16.17 14.25
C THR A 49 27.92 -16.67 12.81
N GLY A 50 27.93 -15.76 11.83
CA GLY A 50 27.91 -16.04 10.40
C GLY A 50 26.55 -16.52 9.87
N LYS A 51 25.49 -16.52 10.69
CA LYS A 51 24.16 -17.04 10.33
C LYS A 51 23.05 -16.10 10.83
N ALA A 52 22.03 -15.94 10.00
CA ALA A 52 20.79 -15.25 10.38
C ALA A 52 19.85 -16.21 11.12
N ASP A 53 19.20 -15.72 12.18
CA ASP A 53 18.17 -16.46 12.90
C ASP A 53 16.78 -16.25 12.24
N PRO A 54 16.15 -17.31 11.69
CA PRO A 54 14.83 -17.21 11.07
C PRO A 54 13.73 -16.72 12.02
N ASP A 55 13.83 -17.03 13.31
CA ASP A 55 12.80 -16.64 14.29
C ASP A 55 12.82 -15.14 14.54
N VAL A 56 14.02 -14.53 14.53
CA VAL A 56 14.19 -13.08 14.60
C VAL A 56 13.63 -12.39 13.35
N PHE A 57 13.87 -12.94 12.16
CA PHE A 57 13.24 -12.42 10.94
C PHE A 57 11.71 -12.54 10.96
N ALA A 58 11.18 -13.62 11.52
CA ALA A 58 9.74 -13.77 11.69
C ALA A 58 9.17 -12.74 12.68
N GLN A 59 9.88 -12.43 13.77
CA GLN A 59 9.48 -11.39 14.72
C GLN A 59 9.53 -10.00 14.09
N LEU A 60 10.62 -9.63 13.42
CA LEU A 60 10.74 -8.33 12.75
C LEU A 60 9.63 -8.14 11.72
N ARG A 61 9.27 -9.18 10.95
CA ARG A 61 8.12 -9.13 10.04
C ARG A 61 6.79 -8.89 10.77
N ARG A 62 6.59 -9.52 11.94
CA ARG A 62 5.40 -9.28 12.78
C ARG A 62 5.35 -7.87 13.36
N ASP A 63 6.49 -7.26 13.61
CA ASP A 63 6.54 -5.90 14.15
C ASP A 63 6.19 -4.88 13.05
N ILE A 64 6.87 -4.95 11.90
CA ILE A 64 6.70 -3.97 10.82
C ILE A 64 5.36 -4.07 10.10
N GLN A 65 4.71 -5.26 10.07
CA GLN A 65 3.37 -5.39 9.46
C GLN A 65 2.34 -4.49 10.15
N SER A 66 2.53 -4.17 11.44
CA SER A 66 1.61 -3.31 12.19
C SER A 66 1.73 -1.83 11.86
N ALA A 67 2.76 -1.43 11.10
CA ALA A 67 2.98 -0.03 10.73
C ALA A 67 1.89 0.50 9.80
N HIS A 68 1.37 -0.30 8.87
CA HIS A 68 0.31 0.12 7.95
C HIS A 68 -0.37 -1.09 7.31
N CYS A 69 -1.68 -1.03 7.02
CA CYS A 69 -2.42 -2.17 6.46
C CYS A 69 -1.89 -2.62 5.08
N TYR A 70 -1.40 -1.69 4.25
CA TYR A 70 -0.74 -2.00 2.98
C TYR A 70 0.56 -2.78 3.17
N ILE A 71 1.33 -2.47 4.22
CA ILE A 71 2.54 -3.22 4.57
C ILE A 71 2.15 -4.62 5.03
N ALA A 72 1.14 -4.73 5.89
CA ALA A 72 0.61 -6.02 6.34
C ALA A 72 0.19 -6.92 5.19
N HIS A 73 -0.56 -6.37 4.23
CA HIS A 73 -1.03 -7.12 3.07
C HIS A 73 0.11 -7.63 2.18
N ASN A 74 1.19 -6.85 2.05
CA ASN A 74 2.33 -7.17 1.18
C ASN A 74 3.56 -7.69 1.97
N ILE A 75 3.37 -8.16 3.21
CA ILE A 75 4.49 -8.57 4.09
C ILE A 75 5.25 -9.81 3.60
N ARG A 76 4.58 -10.67 2.82
CA ARG A 76 5.16 -11.90 2.24
C ARG A 76 5.62 -11.74 0.80
N THR A 77 5.48 -10.53 0.24
CA THR A 77 5.86 -10.22 -1.14
C THR A 77 6.85 -9.06 -1.13
N THR A 78 6.37 -7.83 -1.30
CA THR A 78 7.19 -6.61 -1.37
C THR A 78 8.08 -6.45 -0.13
N TYR A 79 7.51 -6.62 1.06
CA TYR A 79 8.20 -6.33 2.32
C TYR A 79 8.83 -7.56 2.99
N GLU A 80 8.89 -8.70 2.30
CA GLU A 80 9.42 -9.95 2.88
C GLU A 80 10.86 -9.78 3.40
N LYS A 81 11.67 -9.01 2.67
CA LYS A 81 13.10 -8.81 2.93
C LYS A 81 13.42 -7.49 3.63
N VAL A 82 12.41 -6.79 4.19
CA VAL A 82 12.59 -5.45 4.79
C VAL A 82 13.65 -5.41 5.92
N ALA A 83 13.75 -6.47 6.73
CA ALA A 83 14.78 -6.58 7.75
C ALA A 83 16.19 -6.66 7.14
N LEU A 84 16.36 -7.40 6.04
CA LEU A 84 17.63 -7.49 5.32
C LEU A 84 17.98 -6.17 4.62
N ASP A 85 16.98 -5.44 4.13
CA ASP A 85 17.15 -4.11 3.56
C ASP A 85 17.63 -3.10 4.61
N CYS A 86 17.11 -3.21 5.85
CA CYS A 86 17.58 -2.46 7.01
C CYS A 86 19.02 -2.82 7.38
N TRP A 87 19.40 -4.09 7.31
CA TRP A 87 20.79 -4.51 7.52
C TRP A 87 21.73 -3.89 6.49
N ILE A 88 21.35 -3.88 5.20
CA ILE A 88 22.17 -3.28 4.14
C ILE A 88 22.35 -1.78 4.39
N ASP A 89 21.29 -1.04 4.72
CA ASP A 89 21.37 0.38 5.06
C ASP A 89 22.31 0.61 6.25
N TYR A 90 22.19 -0.18 7.31
CA TYR A 90 23.07 -0.12 8.48
C TYR A 90 24.54 -0.37 8.13
N LEU A 91 24.85 -1.42 7.38
CA LEU A 91 26.23 -1.76 7.00
C LEU A 91 26.86 -0.66 6.15
N CYS A 92 26.11 -0.12 5.18
CA CYS A 92 26.54 1.01 4.37
C CYS A 92 26.84 2.24 5.23
N ARG A 93 25.94 2.62 6.15
CA ARG A 93 26.13 3.79 7.03
C ARG A 93 27.28 3.61 8.02
N ARG A 94 27.35 2.47 8.69
CA ARG A 94 28.39 2.17 9.69
C ARG A 94 29.79 2.30 9.09
N ASP A 95 29.96 1.79 7.87
CA ASP A 95 31.26 1.75 7.21
C ASP A 95 31.47 2.97 6.27
N SER A 96 30.49 3.88 6.18
CA SER A 96 30.51 5.04 5.27
C SER A 96 30.77 4.66 3.81
N ILE A 97 30.10 3.60 3.34
CA ILE A 97 30.21 3.08 1.97
C ILE A 97 28.86 3.00 1.28
N GLY A 98 28.87 2.99 -0.06
CA GLY A 98 27.69 2.70 -0.88
C GLY A 98 27.46 1.20 -1.09
N GLU A 99 26.26 0.87 -1.57
CA GLU A 99 25.83 -0.51 -1.87
C GLU A 99 26.77 -1.23 -2.85
N GLY A 100 27.33 -0.53 -3.83
CA GLY A 100 28.28 -1.10 -4.80
C GLY A 100 29.60 -1.56 -4.14
N THR A 101 30.11 -0.78 -3.18
CA THR A 101 31.31 -1.15 -2.41
C THR A 101 31.01 -2.31 -1.47
N LEU A 102 29.84 -2.31 -0.83
CA LEU A 102 29.39 -3.43 0.01
C LEU A 102 29.21 -4.72 -0.82
N TRP A 103 28.68 -4.61 -2.04
CA TRP A 103 28.55 -5.72 -2.98
C TRP A 103 29.92 -6.31 -3.35
N ASN A 104 30.91 -5.46 -3.67
CA ASN A 104 32.28 -5.92 -3.96
C ASN A 104 32.91 -6.63 -2.75
N ARG A 105 32.61 -6.19 -1.53
CA ARG A 105 33.10 -6.83 -0.31
C ARG A 105 32.56 -8.26 -0.14
N TYR A 106 31.30 -8.49 -0.51
CA TYR A 106 30.65 -9.79 -0.35
C TYR A 106 30.62 -10.66 -1.60
N ILE A 107 31.32 -10.28 -2.68
CA ILE A 107 31.43 -11.08 -3.91
C ILE A 107 32.03 -12.47 -3.65
N SER A 108 32.96 -12.56 -2.69
CA SER A 108 33.58 -13.81 -2.24
C SER A 108 33.00 -14.28 -0.90
N CYS A 109 31.68 -14.20 -0.75
CA CYS A 109 30.96 -14.61 0.46
C CYS A 109 31.32 -16.03 0.92
N ARG A 110 31.66 -16.16 2.20
CA ARG A 110 32.08 -17.41 2.87
C ARG A 110 31.01 -17.91 3.83
N THR A 111 30.29 -17.00 4.49
CA THR A 111 29.26 -17.35 5.48
C THR A 111 27.84 -17.30 4.90
N PRO A 112 26.87 -18.03 5.47
CA PRO A 112 25.46 -17.88 5.13
C PRO A 112 24.94 -16.43 5.24
N PHE A 113 25.38 -15.68 6.26
CA PHE A 113 25.07 -14.25 6.39
C PHE A 113 25.54 -13.44 5.18
N GLU A 114 26.80 -13.59 4.76
CA GLU A 114 27.35 -12.86 3.63
C GLU A 114 26.63 -13.21 2.33
N LYS A 115 26.28 -14.50 2.14
CA LYS A 115 25.49 -14.96 0.99
C LYS A 115 24.12 -14.29 0.95
N LEU A 116 23.45 -14.15 2.10
CA LEU A 116 22.14 -13.52 2.20
C LEU A 116 22.21 -12.04 1.79
N VAL A 117 23.16 -11.29 2.36
CA VAL A 117 23.38 -9.87 2.03
C VAL A 117 23.77 -9.70 0.56
N PHE A 118 24.70 -10.51 0.05
CA PHE A 118 25.14 -10.45 -1.34
C PHE A 118 23.99 -10.72 -2.32
N SER A 119 23.17 -11.75 -2.06
CA SER A 119 22.02 -12.07 -2.91
C SER A 119 21.05 -10.89 -3.01
N ARG A 120 20.77 -10.21 -1.89
CA ARG A 120 19.88 -9.05 -1.91
C ARG A 120 20.50 -7.83 -2.60
N LEU A 121 21.79 -7.58 -2.43
CA LEU A 121 22.50 -6.54 -3.18
C LEU A 121 22.51 -6.79 -4.69
N CYS A 122 22.55 -8.06 -5.13
CA CYS A 122 22.36 -8.41 -6.55
C CYS A 122 20.97 -7.99 -7.06
N GLU A 123 19.91 -8.18 -6.26
CA GLU A 123 18.55 -7.75 -6.65
C GLU A 123 18.48 -6.23 -6.85
N PHE A 124 19.16 -5.44 -6.00
CA PHE A 124 19.26 -3.99 -6.18
C PHE A 124 20.04 -3.64 -7.44
N ARG A 125 21.22 -4.24 -7.62
CA ARG A 125 22.11 -3.95 -8.77
C ARG A 125 21.47 -4.23 -10.12
N TYR A 126 20.59 -5.23 -10.20
CA TYR A 126 19.87 -5.59 -11.43
C TYR A 126 18.48 -4.96 -11.52
N ASN A 127 18.17 -3.94 -10.70
CA ASN A 127 16.88 -3.25 -10.67
C ASN A 127 15.66 -4.18 -10.52
N ARG A 128 15.84 -5.30 -9.82
CA ARG A 128 14.75 -6.25 -9.51
C ARG A 128 14.04 -5.92 -8.21
N ALA A 129 14.68 -5.11 -7.35
CA ALA A 129 14.14 -4.64 -6.11
C ALA A 129 14.73 -3.28 -5.73
N ILE A 130 14.05 -2.57 -4.84
CA ILE A 130 14.58 -1.41 -4.12
C ILE A 130 14.82 -1.77 -2.65
N ASN A 131 15.54 -0.92 -1.94
CA ASN A 131 15.65 -1.00 -0.48
C ASN A 131 14.31 -0.57 0.14
N GLU A 132 13.47 -1.53 0.52
CA GLU A 132 12.11 -1.26 1.03
C GLU A 132 12.13 -0.68 2.45
N TRP A 133 13.20 -0.93 3.21
CA TRP A 133 13.40 -0.25 4.49
C TRP A 133 13.52 1.26 4.31
N LEU A 134 14.40 1.71 3.41
CA LEU A 134 14.55 3.13 3.10
C LEU A 134 13.28 3.71 2.48
N ASN A 135 12.55 2.94 1.68
CA ASN A 135 11.26 3.35 1.13
C ASN A 135 10.25 3.64 2.25
N ILE A 136 10.06 2.72 3.21
CA ILE A 136 9.15 2.91 4.35
C ILE A 136 9.52 4.16 5.16
N VAL A 137 10.80 4.33 5.50
CA VAL A 137 11.28 5.49 6.25
C VAL A 137 10.98 6.80 5.51
N ARG A 138 11.26 6.87 4.20
CA ARG A 138 11.00 8.06 3.37
C ARG A 138 9.51 8.33 3.20
N VAL A 139 8.68 7.30 3.05
CA VAL A 139 7.23 7.47 2.91
C VAL A 139 6.60 7.90 4.23
N GLN A 140 7.12 7.46 5.39
CA GLN A 140 6.66 7.97 6.68
C GLN A 140 6.99 9.46 6.85
N ASP A 141 8.20 9.88 6.47
CA ASP A 141 8.60 11.29 6.47
C ASP A 141 7.77 12.14 5.51
N TYR A 142 7.50 11.61 4.31
CA TYR A 142 6.56 12.20 3.35
C TYR A 142 5.16 12.37 3.94
N ALA A 143 4.61 11.32 4.57
CA ALA A 143 3.29 11.36 5.18
C ALA A 143 3.19 12.44 6.26
N LYS A 144 4.18 12.49 7.17
CA LYS A 144 4.27 13.51 8.22
C LYS A 144 4.33 14.92 7.62
N SER A 145 5.23 15.13 6.67
CA SER A 145 5.42 16.42 6.01
C SER A 145 4.17 16.88 5.25
N LYS A 146 3.50 15.97 4.54
CA LYS A 146 2.27 16.28 3.80
C LYS A 146 1.11 16.58 4.76
N ILE A 147 0.94 15.81 5.84
CA ILE A 147 -0.07 16.10 6.86
C ILE A 147 0.16 17.47 7.50
N ASP A 148 1.39 17.74 7.94
CA ASP A 148 1.75 19.02 8.57
C ASP A 148 1.50 20.20 7.62
N PHE A 149 1.77 20.02 6.32
CA PHE A 149 1.49 21.03 5.31
C PHE A 149 0.00 21.18 5.01
N VAL A 150 -0.74 20.10 4.84
CA VAL A 150 -2.15 20.12 4.41
C VAL A 150 -3.08 20.52 5.55
N PHE A 151 -2.84 19.99 6.75
CA PHE A 151 -3.66 20.16 7.95
C PHE A 151 -2.92 20.99 9.00
N THR A 152 -2.45 22.18 8.62
CA THR A 152 -1.83 23.11 9.56
C THR A 152 -2.79 23.48 10.69
N LYS A 153 -2.25 24.00 11.79
CA LYS A 153 -3.05 24.44 12.95
C LYS A 153 -4.16 25.45 12.61
N ASP A 154 -3.97 26.22 11.54
CA ASP A 154 -4.88 27.29 11.13
C ASP A 154 -5.88 26.87 10.04
N VAL A 155 -5.86 25.60 9.59
CA VAL A 155 -6.77 25.12 8.55
C VAL A 155 -8.22 25.18 9.04
N LYS A 156 -9.09 25.86 8.31
CA LYS A 156 -10.47 26.13 8.77
C LYS A 156 -11.46 25.05 8.36
N ASN A 157 -11.29 24.48 7.17
CA ASN A 157 -12.25 23.54 6.58
C ASN A 157 -11.59 22.67 5.50
N ALA A 158 -12.32 21.64 5.06
CA ALA A 158 -11.86 20.71 4.04
C ALA A 158 -11.54 21.37 2.68
N ARG A 159 -12.21 22.48 2.32
CA ARG A 159 -11.92 23.21 1.07
C ARG A 159 -10.55 23.87 1.09
N GLU A 160 -10.18 24.46 2.23
CA GLU A 160 -8.83 24.98 2.43
C GLU A 160 -7.80 23.85 2.40
N ALA A 161 -8.06 22.75 3.12
CA ALA A 161 -7.19 21.56 3.09
C ALA A 161 -7.00 21.01 1.66
N ALA A 162 -8.08 20.93 0.86
CA ALA A 162 -8.04 20.52 -0.54
C ALA A 162 -7.15 21.44 -1.38
N SER A 163 -7.22 22.75 -1.16
CA SER A 163 -6.40 23.73 -1.87
C SER A 163 -4.92 23.57 -1.55
N ARG A 164 -4.59 23.34 -0.28
CA ARG A 164 -3.22 23.09 0.19
C ARG A 164 -2.69 21.76 -0.35
N ARG A 165 -3.48 20.69 -0.29
CA ARG A 165 -3.15 19.40 -0.89
C ARG A 165 -2.81 19.55 -2.38
N ASN A 166 -3.69 20.20 -3.15
CA ASN A 166 -3.46 20.40 -4.58
C ASN A 166 -2.17 21.17 -4.87
N TYR A 167 -1.84 22.18 -4.05
CA TYR A 167 -0.58 22.90 -4.15
C TYR A 167 0.63 22.02 -3.84
N PHE A 168 0.56 21.20 -2.78
CA PHE A 168 1.60 20.22 -2.44
C PHE A 168 1.86 19.24 -3.59
N ASP A 169 0.79 18.69 -4.16
CA ASP A 169 0.88 17.70 -5.24
C ASP A 169 1.38 18.31 -6.55
N LEU A 170 1.02 19.57 -6.82
CA LEU A 170 1.59 20.32 -7.94
C LEU A 170 3.09 20.56 -7.74
N MET A 171 3.52 20.99 -6.55
CA MET A 171 4.95 21.15 -6.24
C MET A 171 5.72 19.83 -6.42
N PHE A 172 5.16 18.71 -5.95
CA PHE A 172 5.74 17.39 -6.13
C PHE A 172 5.86 17.05 -7.63
N SER A 173 4.81 17.28 -8.40
CA SER A 173 4.76 16.97 -9.84
C SER A 173 5.77 17.82 -10.64
N VAL A 174 5.85 19.12 -10.35
CA VAL A 174 6.85 20.03 -10.96
C VAL A 174 8.26 19.55 -10.61
N THR A 175 8.51 19.23 -9.34
CA THR A 175 9.83 18.73 -8.91
C THR A 175 10.20 17.45 -9.64
N ALA A 176 9.26 16.50 -9.76
CA ALA A 176 9.52 15.25 -10.45
C ALA A 176 9.77 15.45 -11.95
N GLN A 177 9.06 16.38 -12.59
CA GLN A 177 9.30 16.74 -13.97
C GLN A 177 10.70 17.34 -14.17
N GLU A 178 11.15 18.23 -13.28
CA GLU A 178 12.51 18.78 -13.30
C GLU A 178 13.59 17.71 -13.07
N MET A 179 13.27 16.63 -12.34
CA MET A 179 14.13 15.45 -12.20
C MET A 179 14.12 14.52 -13.43
N GLY A 180 13.34 14.84 -14.48
CA GLY A 180 13.20 14.01 -15.68
C GLY A 180 12.28 12.81 -15.51
N CYS A 181 11.47 12.77 -14.45
CA CYS A 181 10.49 11.71 -14.23
C CYS A 181 9.17 12.04 -14.94
N ARG A 182 8.50 11.00 -15.46
CA ARG A 182 7.10 11.12 -15.89
C ARG A 182 6.19 10.88 -14.70
N VAL A 183 5.23 11.76 -14.48
CA VAL A 183 4.31 11.69 -13.32
C VAL A 183 3.48 10.41 -13.32
N GLU A 184 3.10 9.91 -14.50
CA GLU A 184 2.42 8.61 -14.69
C GLU A 184 3.21 7.41 -14.11
N ASN A 185 4.52 7.55 -13.94
CA ASN A 185 5.38 6.52 -13.35
C ASN A 185 5.52 6.67 -11.82
N LEU A 186 4.95 7.71 -11.21
CA LEU A 186 5.09 8.04 -9.80
C LEU A 186 3.86 7.58 -9.03
N GLY A 187 3.86 6.32 -8.57
CA GLY A 187 2.92 5.82 -7.55
C GLY A 187 1.45 6.21 -7.77
N GLU A 188 0.75 5.49 -8.66
CA GLU A 188 -0.67 5.69 -8.97
C GLU A 188 -1.64 4.81 -8.13
N ILE A 189 -2.90 5.23 -8.12
CA ILE A 189 -4.03 4.44 -7.61
C ILE A 189 -4.95 4.15 -8.78
N LYS A 190 -5.22 2.87 -9.05
CA LYS A 190 -6.27 2.50 -10.01
C LYS A 190 -7.57 2.29 -9.26
N VAL A 191 -8.67 2.79 -9.83
CA VAL A 191 -10.01 2.66 -9.25
C VAL A 191 -10.85 1.78 -10.15
N PHE A 192 -11.43 0.74 -9.57
CA PHE A 192 -12.23 -0.26 -10.27
C PHE A 192 -13.62 -0.39 -9.65
N SER A 193 -14.59 -0.78 -10.47
CA SER A 193 -15.73 -1.55 -9.96
C SER A 193 -15.28 -2.99 -9.72
N VAL A 194 -16.01 -3.70 -8.86
CA VAL A 194 -15.59 -5.03 -8.39
C VAL A 194 -15.39 -6.05 -9.51
N GLY A 195 -16.22 -6.03 -10.55
CA GLY A 195 -16.06 -6.91 -11.71
C GLY A 195 -14.90 -6.54 -12.64
N ARG A 196 -14.34 -5.32 -12.53
CA ARG A 196 -13.28 -4.79 -13.41
C ARG A 196 -11.88 -4.86 -12.80
N THR A 197 -11.72 -5.34 -11.56
CA THR A 197 -10.38 -5.55 -11.02
C THR A 197 -9.67 -6.65 -11.81
N PRO A 198 -8.35 -6.54 -12.06
CA PRO A 198 -7.62 -7.55 -12.84
C PRO A 198 -7.73 -8.98 -12.28
N SER A 199 -7.81 -9.12 -10.96
CA SER A 199 -7.98 -10.40 -10.27
C SER A 199 -9.44 -10.78 -10.01
N SER A 200 -10.43 -10.05 -10.55
CA SER A 200 -11.86 -10.30 -10.29
C SER A 200 -12.29 -11.76 -10.54
N PRO A 201 -11.81 -12.48 -11.59
CA PRO A 201 -12.23 -13.87 -11.79
C PRO A 201 -11.75 -14.81 -10.69
N PHE A 202 -10.63 -14.49 -10.03
CA PHE A 202 -10.08 -15.28 -8.93
C PHE A 202 -10.72 -14.90 -7.60
N MET A 203 -10.94 -13.60 -7.37
CA MET A 203 -11.64 -13.09 -6.18
C MET A 203 -13.05 -13.68 -6.07
N PHE A 204 -13.76 -13.82 -7.20
CA PHE A 204 -15.12 -14.33 -7.27
C PHE A 204 -15.20 -15.71 -7.94
N SER A 205 -14.23 -16.59 -7.66
CA SER A 205 -14.08 -17.87 -8.34
C SER A 205 -15.34 -18.73 -8.45
N THR A 206 -16.24 -18.72 -7.45
CA THR A 206 -17.52 -19.44 -7.53
C THR A 206 -18.42 -18.87 -8.63
N ILE A 207 -18.54 -17.53 -8.69
CA ILE A 207 -19.35 -16.84 -9.69
C ILE A 207 -18.70 -16.99 -11.06
N SER A 208 -17.38 -16.86 -11.16
CA SER A 208 -16.66 -17.01 -12.42
C SER A 208 -16.77 -18.42 -13.00
N LYS A 209 -16.71 -19.47 -12.16
CA LYS A 209 -16.95 -20.86 -12.60
C LYS A 209 -18.38 -21.07 -13.08
N ASP A 210 -19.35 -20.41 -12.47
CA ASP A 210 -20.75 -20.45 -12.87
C ASP A 210 -20.96 -19.81 -14.25
N ILE A 211 -20.36 -18.63 -14.46
CA ILE A 211 -20.33 -17.94 -15.77
C ILE A 211 -19.69 -18.85 -16.83
N VAL A 212 -18.55 -19.48 -16.54
CA VAL A 212 -17.91 -20.39 -17.52
C VAL A 212 -18.83 -21.55 -17.88
N ARG A 213 -19.54 -22.13 -16.91
CA ARG A 213 -20.43 -23.28 -17.16
C ARG A 213 -21.71 -22.93 -17.92
N HIS A 214 -22.25 -21.74 -17.70
CA HIS A 214 -23.59 -21.40 -18.17
C HIS A 214 -23.62 -20.34 -19.27
N VAL A 215 -22.68 -19.40 -19.27
CA VAL A 215 -22.57 -18.32 -20.27
C VAL A 215 -21.55 -18.68 -21.34
N LEU A 216 -20.44 -19.31 -20.96
CA LEU A 216 -19.33 -19.66 -21.84
C LEU A 216 -19.19 -21.17 -22.04
N ALA A 217 -20.30 -21.92 -22.02
CA ALA A 217 -20.29 -23.38 -22.10
C ALA A 217 -19.58 -23.91 -23.37
N ASP A 218 -19.80 -23.22 -24.49
CA ASP A 218 -19.23 -23.55 -25.80
C ASP A 218 -18.05 -22.63 -26.17
N PHE A 219 -17.27 -22.17 -25.17
CA PHE A 219 -16.16 -21.25 -25.41
C PHE A 219 -15.10 -21.86 -26.33
N ASP A 220 -14.77 -21.15 -27.41
CA ASP A 220 -13.69 -21.52 -28.31
C ASP A 220 -12.33 -21.06 -27.76
N TYR A 221 -11.45 -22.01 -27.48
CA TYR A 221 -10.10 -21.82 -26.96
C TYR A 221 -9.04 -21.71 -28.05
N SER A 222 -9.44 -21.62 -29.32
CA SER A 222 -8.52 -21.49 -30.46
C SER A 222 -7.66 -20.21 -30.43
N ASP A 223 -8.23 -19.09 -29.97
CA ASP A 223 -7.52 -17.82 -29.79
C ASP A 223 -6.78 -17.81 -28.45
N ASP A 224 -5.45 -17.81 -28.49
CA ASP A 224 -4.58 -17.69 -27.32
C ASP A 224 -3.79 -16.37 -27.37
N TYR A 225 -4.04 -15.52 -26.39
CA TYR A 225 -3.39 -14.22 -26.23
C TYR A 225 -2.28 -14.24 -25.17
N SER A 226 -1.97 -15.39 -24.55
CA SER A 226 -1.09 -15.47 -23.38
C SER A 226 0.38 -15.10 -23.61
N ASP A 227 0.86 -15.16 -24.86
CA ASP A 227 2.25 -14.85 -25.24
C ASP A 227 2.50 -13.36 -25.56
N VAL A 228 1.48 -12.51 -25.45
CA VAL A 228 1.61 -11.07 -25.74
C VAL A 228 2.10 -10.32 -24.50
N GLY A 229 3.28 -9.70 -24.61
CA GLY A 229 3.90 -8.96 -23.50
C GLY A 229 3.28 -7.58 -23.20
N ASP A 230 2.71 -6.92 -24.21
CA ASP A 230 1.96 -5.66 -24.07
C ASP A 230 0.79 -5.63 -25.05
N TYR A 231 -0.40 -5.36 -24.53
CA TYR A 231 -1.64 -5.30 -25.30
C TYR A 231 -2.00 -3.89 -25.76
N SER A 232 -1.21 -2.86 -25.46
CA SER A 232 -1.56 -1.45 -25.69
C SER A 232 -2.13 -1.18 -27.09
N GLU A 233 -1.45 -1.62 -28.15
CA GLU A 233 -1.83 -1.39 -29.56
C GLU A 233 -3.01 -2.24 -30.05
N ILE A 234 -3.29 -3.39 -29.42
CA ILE A 234 -4.35 -4.34 -29.81
C ILE A 234 -5.45 -4.47 -28.75
N SER A 235 -5.46 -3.57 -27.78
CA SER A 235 -6.30 -3.64 -26.58
C SER A 235 -7.79 -3.69 -26.91
N ASP A 236 -8.23 -2.83 -27.84
CA ASP A 236 -9.61 -2.80 -28.29
C ASP A 236 -10.00 -4.07 -29.06
N GLN A 237 -9.10 -4.61 -29.88
CA GLN A 237 -9.36 -5.84 -30.62
C GLN A 237 -9.64 -7.00 -29.66
N ILE A 238 -8.74 -7.21 -28.69
CA ILE A 238 -8.88 -8.29 -27.70
C ILE A 238 -10.12 -8.10 -26.84
N ALA A 239 -10.41 -6.85 -26.45
CA ALA A 239 -11.63 -6.54 -25.69
C ALA A 239 -12.89 -6.90 -26.49
N MET A 240 -12.92 -6.61 -27.79
CA MET A 240 -14.05 -6.93 -28.67
C MET A 240 -14.17 -8.42 -29.00
N ASP A 241 -13.05 -9.14 -29.05
CA ASP A 241 -13.04 -10.60 -29.20
C ASP A 241 -13.63 -11.27 -27.96
N ALA A 242 -13.19 -10.86 -26.76
CA ALA A 242 -13.74 -11.32 -25.49
C ALA A 242 -15.25 -11.01 -25.39
N PHE A 243 -15.67 -9.80 -25.77
CA PHE A 243 -17.08 -9.42 -25.82
C PHE A 243 -17.88 -10.28 -26.81
N SER A 244 -17.32 -10.56 -28.00
CA SER A 244 -17.98 -11.37 -29.01
C SER A 244 -18.23 -12.81 -28.54
N LYS A 245 -17.32 -13.36 -27.71
CA LYS A 245 -17.50 -14.67 -27.08
C LYS A 245 -18.53 -14.64 -25.94
N MET A 246 -18.63 -13.55 -25.17
CA MET A 246 -19.58 -13.47 -24.05
C MET A 246 -21.01 -13.08 -24.44
N LYS A 247 -21.20 -12.31 -25.52
CA LYS A 247 -22.49 -11.63 -25.81
C LYS A 247 -23.67 -12.57 -25.99
N ALA A 248 -23.45 -13.77 -26.53
CA ALA A 248 -24.51 -14.73 -26.82
C ALA A 248 -25.12 -15.34 -25.55
N GLY A 249 -24.35 -15.40 -24.45
CA GLY A 249 -24.79 -15.93 -23.17
C GLY A 249 -25.31 -14.86 -22.20
N LEU A 250 -25.41 -13.59 -22.63
CA LEU A 250 -25.92 -12.52 -21.77
C LEU A 250 -27.42 -12.71 -21.51
N PRO A 251 -27.86 -12.81 -20.24
CA PRO A 251 -29.27 -12.93 -19.93
C PRO A 251 -30.00 -11.61 -20.22
N ALA A 252 -31.24 -11.70 -20.68
CA ALA A 252 -32.11 -10.52 -20.84
C ALA A 252 -32.48 -9.90 -19.47
N GLU A 253 -32.53 -10.71 -18.40
CA GLU A 253 -32.79 -10.25 -17.04
C GLU A 253 -31.82 -10.86 -16.01
N LEU A 254 -31.23 -10.03 -15.14
CA LEU A 254 -30.37 -10.47 -14.03
C LEU A 254 -31.09 -11.32 -12.97
N SER A 255 -32.42 -11.23 -12.89
CA SER A 255 -33.30 -12.04 -12.03
C SER A 255 -33.09 -13.55 -12.24
N SER A 256 -32.63 -13.93 -13.44
CA SER A 256 -32.34 -15.31 -13.82
C SER A 256 -31.13 -15.91 -13.09
N TYR A 257 -30.31 -15.08 -12.42
CA TYR A 257 -29.11 -15.50 -11.68
C TYR A 257 -29.18 -15.11 -10.20
N ASN A 258 -30.14 -15.68 -9.46
CA ASN A 258 -30.38 -15.39 -8.04
C ASN A 258 -29.13 -15.59 -7.13
N ILE A 259 -28.23 -16.53 -7.47
CA ILE A 259 -27.00 -16.81 -6.71
C ILE A 259 -25.95 -15.70 -6.90
N VAL A 260 -25.88 -15.11 -8.08
CA VAL A 260 -24.91 -14.06 -8.43
C VAL A 260 -25.37 -12.70 -7.92
N ARG A 261 -26.68 -12.44 -8.02
CA ARG A 261 -27.33 -11.18 -7.63
C ARG A 261 -27.01 -10.79 -6.17
N GLY A 262 -27.35 -11.65 -5.20
CA GLY A 262 -27.16 -11.32 -3.79
C GLY A 262 -25.69 -11.17 -3.37
N LYS A 263 -24.75 -11.80 -4.10
CA LYS A 263 -23.32 -11.64 -3.84
C LYS A 263 -22.78 -10.33 -4.42
N MET A 264 -23.14 -9.98 -5.65
CA MET A 264 -22.65 -8.76 -6.31
C MET A 264 -23.32 -7.48 -5.80
N GLU A 265 -24.58 -7.54 -5.33
CA GLU A 265 -25.28 -6.39 -4.74
C GLU A 265 -24.58 -5.83 -3.48
N ASN A 266 -23.80 -6.65 -2.76
CA ASN A 266 -23.02 -6.22 -1.60
C ASN A 266 -21.67 -5.58 -1.96
N TYR A 267 -21.36 -5.49 -3.25
CA TYR A 267 -20.10 -4.97 -3.79
C TYR A 267 -20.36 -3.80 -4.77
N THR A 268 -21.11 -2.80 -4.32
CA THR A 268 -21.37 -1.57 -5.07
C THR A 268 -20.25 -0.53 -4.97
N ASP A 269 -19.33 -0.72 -4.02
CA ASP A 269 -18.29 0.25 -3.73
C ASP A 269 -17.13 0.21 -4.74
N LYS A 270 -16.43 1.36 -4.83
CA LYS A 270 -15.15 1.47 -5.51
C LYS A 270 -14.11 0.58 -4.83
N ILE A 271 -13.33 -0.15 -5.63
CA ILE A 271 -12.11 -0.83 -5.18
C ILE A 271 -10.90 -0.04 -5.64
N TYR A 272 -9.99 0.23 -4.72
CA TYR A 272 -8.74 0.92 -4.97
C TYR A 272 -7.59 -0.08 -5.08
N MET A 273 -6.76 0.05 -6.11
CA MET A 273 -5.55 -0.74 -6.30
C MET A 273 -4.33 0.18 -6.31
N PRO A 274 -3.79 0.53 -5.13
CA PRO A 274 -2.59 1.35 -5.04
C PRO A 274 -1.35 0.56 -5.49
N CYS A 275 -0.53 1.16 -6.35
CA CYS A 275 0.69 0.52 -6.83
C CYS A 275 1.91 0.73 -5.90
N SER A 276 1.77 1.52 -4.82
CA SER A 276 2.83 1.78 -3.85
C SER A 276 2.29 2.22 -2.48
N LEU A 277 3.15 2.20 -1.46
CA LEU A 277 2.84 2.72 -0.12
C LEU A 277 2.56 4.24 -0.13
N LYS A 278 3.29 5.01 -0.93
CA LYS A 278 3.06 6.46 -1.09
C LYS A 278 1.66 6.72 -1.65
N ALA A 279 1.24 5.93 -2.64
CA ALA A 279 -0.08 6.07 -3.26
C ALA A 279 -1.22 5.82 -2.26
N VAL A 280 -1.10 4.82 -1.36
CA VAL A 280 -2.15 4.58 -0.34
C VAL A 280 -2.17 5.67 0.74
N VAL A 281 -1.02 6.26 1.09
CA VAL A 281 -0.96 7.42 1.99
C VAL A 281 -1.73 8.61 1.39
N ASP A 282 -1.53 8.88 0.09
CA ASP A 282 -2.26 9.95 -0.60
C ASP A 282 -3.76 9.67 -0.67
N LEU A 283 -4.14 8.43 -0.98
CA LEU A 283 -5.55 8.00 -1.00
C LEU A 283 -6.25 8.30 0.33
N GLU A 284 -5.55 8.06 1.44
CA GLU A 284 -6.11 8.30 2.77
C GLU A 284 -6.31 9.78 3.06
N ILE A 285 -5.34 10.61 2.69
CA ILE A 285 -5.43 12.08 2.79
C ILE A 285 -6.58 12.61 1.92
N ASP A 286 -6.72 12.08 0.70
CA ASP A 286 -7.80 12.43 -0.21
C ASP A 286 -9.15 12.06 0.37
N ALA A 287 -9.30 10.84 0.90
CA ALA A 287 -10.53 10.39 1.52
C ALA A 287 -10.93 11.24 2.73
N ILE A 288 -9.98 11.66 3.57
CA ILE A 288 -10.26 12.58 4.68
C ILE A 288 -10.89 13.88 4.17
N ILE A 289 -10.28 14.49 3.15
CA ILE A 289 -10.70 15.79 2.60
C ILE A 289 -12.03 15.68 1.84
N GLU A 290 -12.19 14.65 1.01
CA GLU A 290 -13.39 14.42 0.19
C GLU A 290 -14.63 14.16 1.05
N ASN A 291 -14.47 13.57 2.23
CA ASN A 291 -15.55 13.39 3.20
C ASN A 291 -15.72 14.60 4.15
N GLY A 292 -15.19 15.76 3.78
CA GLY A 292 -15.37 17.01 4.53
C GLY A 292 -14.56 17.08 5.84
N GLY A 293 -13.60 16.17 6.04
CA GLY A 293 -12.78 16.08 7.22
C GLY A 293 -11.51 16.93 7.18
N ILE A 294 -11.01 17.27 8.36
CA ILE A 294 -9.69 17.85 8.60
C ILE A 294 -9.03 17.16 9.78
N LEU A 295 -7.69 17.04 9.76
CA LEU A 295 -6.94 16.60 10.92
C LEU A 295 -6.66 17.79 11.85
N CYS A 296 -6.88 17.61 13.15
CA CYS A 296 -6.66 18.63 14.17
C CYS A 296 -5.90 18.05 15.36
N ALA A 297 -5.05 18.84 16.00
CA ALA A 297 -4.38 18.43 17.23
C ALA A 297 -5.30 18.60 18.43
N CYS A 298 -5.48 17.53 19.21
CA CYS A 298 -6.26 17.56 20.45
C CYS A 298 -5.65 18.55 21.44
N LYS A 299 -6.44 19.50 21.95
CA LYS A 299 -5.98 20.52 22.92
C LYS A 299 -5.42 19.92 24.22
N ARG A 300 -5.81 18.68 24.57
CA ARG A 300 -5.39 18.00 25.80
C ARG A 300 -4.14 17.14 25.62
N CYS A 301 -4.13 16.25 24.62
CA CYS A 301 -3.07 15.26 24.45
C CYS A 301 -2.14 15.52 23.26
N GLY A 302 -2.43 16.54 22.44
CA GLY A 302 -1.64 16.91 21.27
C GLY A 302 -1.75 15.95 20.08
N ARG A 303 -2.42 14.79 20.23
CA ARG A 303 -2.59 13.81 19.15
C ARG A 303 -3.50 14.36 18.06
N LEU A 304 -3.15 14.07 16.81
CA LEU A 304 -4.02 14.35 15.66
C LEU A 304 -5.26 13.46 15.71
N TYR A 305 -6.41 14.02 15.34
CA TYR A 305 -7.67 13.30 15.17
C TYR A 305 -8.51 13.93 14.07
N LEU A 306 -9.45 13.18 13.51
CA LEU A 306 -10.39 13.66 12.51
C LEU A 306 -11.44 14.58 13.14
N ARG A 307 -11.59 15.79 12.58
CA ARG A 307 -12.70 16.70 12.83
C ARG A 307 -13.50 16.87 11.54
N ASN A 308 -14.82 16.75 11.61
CA ASN A 308 -15.74 16.89 10.49
C ASN A 308 -17.10 17.43 10.98
N GLU A 309 -18.12 17.47 10.12
CA GLU A 309 -19.45 17.95 10.51
C GLU A 309 -20.10 17.08 11.62
N GLU A 310 -19.87 15.76 11.60
CA GLU A 310 -20.37 14.84 12.63
C GLU A 310 -19.62 14.95 13.97
N TYR A 311 -18.38 15.44 13.94
CA TYR A 311 -17.52 15.55 15.10
C TYR A 311 -16.69 16.84 15.03
N ASN A 312 -17.24 17.91 15.60
CA ASN A 312 -16.65 19.26 15.59
C ASN A 312 -16.06 19.69 16.95
N GLU A 313 -15.73 18.72 17.81
CA GLU A 313 -15.18 18.99 19.15
C GLU A 313 -13.67 19.31 19.09
N ASP A 314 -13.17 20.02 20.11
CA ASP A 314 -11.75 20.39 20.26
C ASP A 314 -10.86 19.31 20.91
N TYR A 315 -11.47 18.18 21.31
CA TYR A 315 -10.82 17.08 22.00
C TYR A 315 -11.00 15.77 21.23
N CYS A 316 -10.04 14.85 21.32
CA CYS A 316 -10.17 13.53 20.70
C CYS A 316 -10.92 12.52 21.59
N ARG A 317 -11.37 11.40 21.01
CA ARG A 317 -12.01 10.28 21.74
C ARG A 317 -11.01 9.22 22.24
N THR A 318 -9.73 9.54 22.26
CA THR A 318 -8.70 8.60 22.75
C THR A 318 -8.81 8.45 24.26
N TYR A 319 -8.87 7.20 24.74
CA TYR A 319 -8.84 6.88 26.15
C TYR A 319 -7.48 7.26 26.77
N LEU A 320 -7.54 7.91 27.93
CA LEU A 320 -6.38 8.17 28.78
C LEU A 320 -6.22 7.05 29.81
N THR A 321 -5.10 7.07 30.54
CA THR A 321 -4.78 6.10 31.60
C THR A 321 -5.82 6.05 32.72
N ASN A 322 -6.64 7.09 32.88
CA ASN A 322 -7.73 7.14 33.85
C ASN A 322 -9.05 6.52 33.35
N GLY A 323 -9.04 5.86 32.18
CA GLY A 323 -10.21 5.20 31.60
C GLY A 323 -11.24 6.14 30.97
N LYS A 324 -11.01 7.46 30.99
CA LYS A 324 -11.85 8.47 30.34
C LYS A 324 -11.22 8.95 29.05
N THR A 325 -12.04 9.40 28.09
CA THR A 325 -11.54 10.03 26.86
C THR A 325 -11.16 11.50 27.10
N CYS A 326 -10.38 12.09 26.19
CA CYS A 326 -10.06 13.53 26.27
C CYS A 326 -11.32 14.42 26.20
N LEU A 327 -12.38 13.93 25.55
CA LEU A 327 -13.69 14.56 25.45
C LEU A 327 -14.50 14.46 26.75
N GLU A 328 -14.53 13.31 27.41
CA GLU A 328 -15.32 13.08 28.65
C GLU A 328 -14.79 13.82 29.89
N LEU A 329 -13.57 14.35 29.79
CA LEU A 329 -12.96 15.14 30.84
C LEU A 329 -13.16 16.65 30.64
N TYR A 330 -13.92 17.03 29.62
CA TYR A 330 -14.36 18.41 29.41
C TYR A 330 -15.54 18.74 30.33
#